data_AF-A0A067RLB4-F1
#
_entry.id   AF-A0A067RLB4-F1
#
_cell.length_a   1.000
_cell.length_b   1.000
_cell.length_c   1.000
_cell.angle_alpha   90.00
_cell.angle_beta   90.00
_cell.angle_gamma   90.00
#
_symmetry.space_group_name_H-M   'P 1'
#
loop_
_entity.id
_entity.type
_entity.pdbx_description
1 polymer ?
#
loop_
_entity_poly.entity_id
_entity_poly.type
_entity_poly.pdbx_seq_one_letter_code
_entity_poly.pdbx_strand_id
1 'polypeptide(L)'
;MYVVPQVLCNTGGLTEIPIKSLPSTVEHLSLTKNHFPIIKSDAFAGLRGLKKLSLDGNNISIIKPFAFRGLPRLRELSIQHTPLTTIAQFSFAGLQNISTILLGHNRIQRVEGYAFAGTSNVRLLLLNNNPLHRVDSSAFSGLSNVERLIFPSGIRAVEPDSFSGLDTVSFLKLAFMDLSSLKPHTFRGLSHVHILSIQDSDLGIIRADAFEGMTQIGILSLKNNKIDAIQELKLKPINRIKMLQLHGNHLLETPLPGAIIIQGVEKLNVIDNHFPCDCHIHTLLESPLANDTTGTDFRSKNYCISPLEVNGKLMSDLDLDSIGRCHEQVTRGNLEASKGPTDSGCKKTSFSPSATFLIVSLLSILCQR
;
A
#
# COMPACT_ATOMS: atom_id res chain seq x y z
N MET A 1 24.76 -26.03 -35.21
CA MET A 1 24.17 -24.76 -34.76
C MET A 1 22.66 -24.86 -34.92
N TYR A 2 21.89 -24.92 -33.83
CA TYR A 2 20.43 -24.82 -33.91
C TYR A 2 20.06 -23.35 -34.09
N VAL A 3 19.47 -22.99 -35.22
CA VAL A 3 18.92 -21.65 -35.46
C VAL A 3 17.54 -21.60 -34.82
N VAL A 4 17.31 -20.66 -33.90
CA VAL A 4 16.00 -20.49 -33.27
C VAL A 4 15.01 -19.96 -34.33
N PRO A 5 13.87 -20.62 -34.57
CA PRO A 5 12.87 -20.14 -35.52
C PRO A 5 12.31 -18.77 -35.11
N GLN A 6 12.72 -17.73 -35.83
CA GLN A 6 12.35 -16.34 -35.54
C GLN A 6 11.65 -15.70 -36.74
N VAL A 7 10.59 -14.96 -36.48
CA VAL A 7 9.85 -14.16 -37.48
C VAL A 7 9.77 -12.71 -37.00
N LEU A 8 10.16 -11.79 -37.88
CA LEU A 8 10.17 -10.35 -37.65
C LEU A 8 9.23 -9.66 -38.65
N CYS A 9 8.14 -9.10 -38.15
CA CYS A 9 7.11 -8.43 -38.94
C CYS A 9 6.93 -7.00 -38.42
N ASN A 10 7.92 -6.15 -38.65
CA ASN A 10 8.01 -4.82 -38.02
C ASN A 10 7.84 -3.66 -39.02
N THR A 11 7.18 -3.92 -40.15
CA THR A 11 7.09 -3.01 -41.31
C THR A 11 5.98 -1.97 -41.20
N GLY A 12 5.09 -2.11 -40.22
CA GLY A 12 4.03 -1.16 -39.92
C GLY A 12 2.76 -1.29 -40.76
N GLY A 13 2.73 -2.18 -41.75
CA GLY A 13 1.56 -2.37 -42.61
C GLY A 13 0.47 -3.28 -42.05
N LEU A 14 0.73 -4.03 -40.98
CA LEU A 14 -0.22 -5.04 -40.51
C LEU A 14 -1.36 -4.43 -39.68
N THR A 15 -2.59 -4.72 -40.06
CA THR A 15 -3.81 -4.38 -39.31
C THR A 15 -4.42 -5.60 -38.61
N GLU A 16 -4.00 -6.80 -39.00
CA GLU A 16 -4.37 -8.08 -38.39
C GLU A 16 -3.15 -8.99 -38.23
N ILE A 17 -3.22 -9.91 -37.27
CA ILE A 17 -2.15 -10.88 -37.01
C ILE A 17 -2.23 -11.96 -38.11
N PRO A 18 -1.18 -12.16 -38.94
CA PRO A 18 -1.24 -13.01 -40.12
C PRO A 18 -1.06 -14.50 -39.77
N ILE A 19 -1.94 -15.05 -38.93
CA ILE A 19 -1.78 -16.38 -38.32
C ILE A 19 -1.60 -17.50 -39.36
N LYS A 20 -2.26 -17.40 -40.51
CA LYS A 20 -2.20 -18.38 -41.61
C LYS A 20 -0.84 -18.41 -42.31
N SER A 21 -0.11 -17.30 -42.27
CA SER A 21 1.19 -17.14 -42.93
C SER A 21 2.36 -17.42 -41.98
N LEU A 22 2.10 -17.59 -40.68
CA LEU A 22 3.13 -17.86 -39.68
C LEU A 22 3.41 -19.37 -39.59
N PRO A 23 4.68 -19.80 -39.60
CA PRO A 23 5.01 -21.20 -39.42
C PRO A 23 4.69 -21.65 -38.00
N SER A 24 4.07 -22.82 -37.85
CA SER A 24 3.71 -23.38 -36.53
C SER A 24 4.93 -23.69 -35.63
N THR A 25 6.12 -23.75 -36.22
CA THR A 25 7.42 -23.97 -35.56
C THR A 25 8.04 -22.69 -35.01
N VAL A 26 7.45 -21.50 -35.25
CA VAL A 26 8.00 -20.22 -34.76
C VAL A 26 8.16 -20.24 -33.24
N GLU A 27 9.34 -19.87 -32.76
CA GLU A 27 9.63 -19.73 -31.33
C GLU A 27 9.67 -18.26 -30.91
N HIS A 28 10.16 -17.37 -31.78
CA HIS A 28 10.23 -15.93 -31.52
C HIS A 28 9.45 -15.14 -32.57
N LEU A 29 8.44 -14.37 -32.15
CA LEU A 29 7.63 -13.55 -33.04
C LEU A 29 7.67 -12.08 -32.60
N SER A 30 8.14 -11.23 -33.51
CA SER A 30 8.08 -9.78 -33.35
C SER A 30 7.06 -9.22 -34.33
N LEU A 31 6.07 -8.50 -33.79
CA LEU A 31 5.01 -7.84 -34.53
C LEU A 31 4.97 -6.34 -34.16
N THR A 32 6.14 -5.74 -33.97
CA THR A 32 6.28 -4.38 -33.44
C THR A 32 5.93 -3.32 -34.47
N LYS A 33 5.53 -2.14 -33.99
CA LYS A 33 5.24 -0.96 -34.83
C LYS A 33 4.19 -1.17 -35.92
N ASN A 34 3.20 -2.05 -35.71
CA ASN A 34 2.06 -2.24 -36.61
C ASN A 34 0.79 -1.55 -36.06
N HIS A 35 -0.37 -1.84 -36.67
CA HIS A 35 -1.64 -1.18 -36.39
C HIS A 35 -2.68 -2.17 -35.84
N PHE A 36 -2.39 -2.78 -34.69
CA PHE A 36 -3.36 -3.64 -33.98
C PHE A 36 -4.12 -2.87 -32.90
N PRO A 37 -5.33 -2.34 -33.15
CA PRO A 37 -6.10 -1.64 -32.11
C PRO A 37 -6.62 -2.57 -31.01
N ILE A 38 -6.93 -3.83 -31.37
CA ILE A 38 -7.54 -4.83 -30.49
C ILE A 38 -6.84 -6.17 -30.66
N ILE A 39 -6.37 -6.76 -29.57
CA ILE A 39 -5.96 -8.17 -29.55
C ILE A 39 -7.19 -9.01 -29.23
N LYS A 40 -7.68 -9.77 -30.21
CA LYS A 40 -8.86 -10.63 -30.10
C LYS A 40 -8.57 -11.84 -29.20
N SER A 41 -9.62 -12.48 -28.68
CA SER A 41 -9.51 -13.79 -28.03
C SER A 41 -8.86 -14.79 -28.98
N ASP A 42 -7.98 -15.64 -28.46
CA ASP A 42 -7.29 -16.68 -29.25
C ASP A 42 -6.48 -16.16 -30.45
N ALA A 43 -6.04 -14.89 -30.42
CA ALA A 43 -5.40 -14.23 -31.56
C ALA A 43 -4.13 -14.92 -32.08
N PHE A 44 -3.50 -15.75 -31.24
CA PHE A 44 -2.27 -16.49 -31.54
C PHE A 44 -2.48 -18.01 -31.49
N ALA A 45 -3.72 -18.48 -31.54
CA ALA A 45 -4.03 -19.90 -31.50
C ALA A 45 -3.29 -20.66 -32.62
N GLY A 46 -2.68 -21.79 -32.25
CA GLY A 46 -1.90 -22.62 -33.17
C GLY A 46 -0.38 -22.43 -33.09
N LEU A 47 0.10 -21.31 -32.55
CA LEU A 47 1.54 -21.06 -32.36
C LEU A 47 2.09 -21.76 -31.10
N ARG A 48 1.92 -23.08 -31.03
CA ARG A 48 2.25 -23.91 -29.86
C ARG A 48 3.74 -23.91 -29.50
N GLY A 49 4.61 -23.61 -30.47
CA GLY A 49 6.06 -23.50 -30.29
C GLY A 49 6.53 -22.16 -29.72
N LEU A 50 5.67 -21.14 -29.68
CA LEU A 50 6.07 -19.77 -29.39
C LEU A 50 6.55 -19.60 -27.95
N LYS A 51 7.74 -19.03 -27.79
CA LYS A 51 8.43 -18.74 -26.52
C LYS A 51 8.52 -17.25 -26.24
N LYS A 52 8.65 -16.41 -27.27
CA LYS A 52 8.73 -14.94 -27.14
C LYS A 52 7.80 -14.23 -28.11
N LEU A 53 7.03 -13.29 -27.61
CA LEU A 53 6.12 -12.45 -28.38
C LEU A 53 6.32 -10.98 -28.03
N SER A 54 6.62 -10.14 -29.02
CA SER A 54 6.66 -8.68 -28.87
C SER A 54 5.61 -8.02 -29.77
N LEU A 55 4.78 -7.18 -29.14
CA LEU A 55 3.73 -6.37 -29.74
C LEU A 55 3.97 -4.88 -29.47
N ASP A 56 5.22 -4.49 -29.23
CA ASP A 56 5.58 -3.14 -28.81
C ASP A 56 5.32 -2.10 -29.92
N GLY A 57 4.98 -0.88 -29.51
CA GLY A 57 4.79 0.25 -30.43
C GLY A 57 3.59 0.10 -31.37
N ASN A 58 2.65 -0.79 -31.06
CA ASN A 58 1.36 -0.87 -31.76
C ASN A 58 0.33 0.09 -31.15
N ASN A 59 -0.79 0.31 -31.85
CA ASN A 59 -1.93 1.09 -31.33
C ASN A 59 -2.89 0.28 -30.44
N ILE A 60 -2.38 -0.69 -29.68
CA ILE A 60 -3.21 -1.61 -28.86
C ILE A 60 -3.89 -0.82 -27.74
N SER A 61 -5.22 -0.76 -27.79
CA SER A 61 -6.06 -0.12 -26.77
C SER A 61 -6.86 -1.13 -25.96
N ILE A 62 -7.11 -2.33 -26.49
CA ILE A 62 -7.95 -3.36 -25.87
C ILE A 62 -7.29 -4.74 -26.06
N ILE A 63 -7.20 -5.51 -24.98
CA ILE A 63 -6.86 -6.93 -24.99
C ILE A 63 -8.09 -7.71 -24.51
N LYS A 64 -8.70 -8.49 -25.40
CA LYS A 64 -9.89 -9.28 -25.07
C LYS A 64 -9.55 -10.44 -24.11
N PRO A 65 -10.53 -10.96 -23.36
CA PRO A 65 -10.36 -12.16 -22.53
C PRO A 65 -9.73 -13.31 -23.32
N PHE A 66 -8.77 -14.01 -22.72
CA PHE A 66 -8.09 -15.18 -23.30
C PHE A 66 -7.36 -14.88 -24.63
N ALA A 67 -6.92 -13.63 -24.85
CA ALA A 67 -6.21 -13.20 -26.06
C ALA A 67 -4.99 -14.07 -26.42
N PHE A 68 -4.27 -14.56 -25.41
CA PHE A 68 -3.05 -15.33 -25.56
C PHE A 68 -3.22 -16.82 -25.25
N ARG A 69 -4.47 -17.30 -25.19
CA ARG A 69 -4.76 -18.73 -24.97
C ARG A 69 -4.20 -19.58 -26.11
N GLY A 70 -3.74 -20.78 -25.78
CA GLY A 70 -3.15 -21.71 -26.74
C GLY A 70 -1.64 -21.52 -26.99
N LEU A 71 -0.96 -20.71 -26.15
CA LEU A 71 0.50 -20.51 -26.17
C LEU A 71 1.19 -21.23 -24.99
N PRO A 72 1.22 -22.57 -24.96
CA PRO A 72 1.69 -23.35 -23.80
C PRO A 72 3.19 -23.20 -23.52
N ARG A 73 3.98 -22.67 -24.45
CA ARG A 73 5.44 -22.51 -24.30
C ARG A 73 5.88 -21.06 -24.14
N LEU A 74 4.95 -20.11 -24.13
CA LEU A 74 5.30 -18.69 -24.06
C LEU A 74 5.98 -18.41 -22.72
N ARG A 75 7.15 -17.77 -22.78
CA ARG A 75 7.97 -17.39 -21.61
C ARG A 75 8.04 -15.88 -21.45
N GLU A 76 8.00 -15.13 -22.54
CA GLU A 76 8.15 -13.67 -22.54
C GLU A 76 7.10 -13.02 -23.45
N LEU A 77 6.38 -12.04 -22.89
CA LEU A 77 5.39 -11.23 -23.59
C LEU A 77 5.69 -9.76 -23.34
N SER A 78 5.88 -9.00 -24.41
CA SER A 78 6.07 -7.54 -24.36
C SER A 78 4.96 -6.83 -25.11
N ILE A 79 4.29 -5.91 -24.42
CA ILE A 79 3.29 -4.99 -24.96
C ILE A 79 3.57 -3.62 -24.36
N GLN A 80 4.58 -2.94 -24.89
CA GLN A 80 5.04 -1.63 -24.40
C GLN A 80 4.79 -0.55 -25.44
N HIS A 81 4.73 0.71 -24.98
CA HIS A 81 4.51 1.86 -25.85
C HIS A 81 3.20 1.76 -26.67
N THR A 82 2.11 1.29 -26.03
CA THR A 82 0.77 1.22 -26.62
C THR A 82 -0.22 2.06 -25.81
N PRO A 83 -1.35 2.51 -26.37
CA PRO A 83 -2.35 3.27 -25.62
C PRO A 83 -3.24 2.40 -24.72
N LEU A 84 -2.80 1.20 -24.31
CA LEU A 84 -3.57 0.29 -23.47
C LEU A 84 -3.96 0.96 -22.15
N THR A 85 -5.26 1.05 -21.87
CA THR A 85 -5.79 1.78 -20.72
C THR A 85 -6.18 0.89 -19.54
N THR A 86 -6.44 -0.40 -19.77
CA THR A 86 -6.91 -1.31 -18.74
C THR A 86 -6.37 -2.70 -18.98
N ILE A 87 -5.89 -3.34 -17.92
CA ILE A 87 -5.66 -4.79 -17.91
C ILE A 87 -6.99 -5.41 -17.49
N ALA A 88 -7.78 -5.81 -18.49
CA ALA A 88 -9.13 -6.27 -18.27
C ALA A 88 -9.16 -7.70 -17.71
N GLN A 89 -10.30 -8.07 -17.14
CA GLN A 89 -10.55 -9.40 -16.64
C GLN A 89 -10.20 -10.47 -17.69
N PHE A 90 -9.40 -11.47 -17.29
CA PHE A 90 -8.90 -12.57 -18.11
C PHE A 90 -8.06 -12.18 -19.35
N SER A 91 -7.60 -10.94 -19.52
CA SER A 91 -6.78 -10.54 -20.68
C SER A 91 -5.51 -11.39 -20.83
N PHE A 92 -4.89 -11.81 -19.73
CA PHE A 92 -3.68 -12.63 -19.71
C PHE A 92 -3.93 -14.07 -19.23
N ALA A 93 -5.18 -14.48 -19.07
CA ALA A 93 -5.51 -15.76 -18.47
C ALA A 93 -4.99 -16.98 -19.24
N GLY A 94 -4.59 -18.02 -18.50
CA GLY A 94 -4.18 -19.32 -19.03
C GLY A 94 -2.76 -19.40 -19.59
N LEU A 95 -1.95 -18.36 -19.45
CA LEU A 95 -0.51 -18.38 -19.74
C LEU A 95 0.26 -19.15 -18.66
N GLN A 96 0.13 -20.47 -18.63
CA GLN A 96 0.68 -21.32 -17.57
C GLN A 96 2.20 -21.28 -17.45
N ASN A 97 2.91 -20.96 -18.54
CA ASN A 97 4.36 -21.06 -18.62
C ASN A 97 5.07 -19.69 -18.76
N ILE A 98 4.31 -18.59 -18.75
CA ILE A 98 4.88 -17.25 -18.89
C ILE A 98 5.73 -16.93 -17.67
N SER A 99 6.92 -16.36 -17.90
CA SER A 99 7.84 -15.91 -16.86
C SER A 99 7.92 -14.40 -16.78
N THR A 100 7.77 -13.70 -17.91
CA THR A 100 7.98 -12.26 -17.99
C THR A 100 6.86 -11.61 -18.78
N ILE A 101 6.20 -10.63 -18.17
CA ILE A 101 5.18 -9.78 -18.80
C ILE A 101 5.64 -8.32 -18.67
N LEU A 102 5.93 -7.69 -19.80
CA LEU A 102 6.37 -6.30 -19.88
C LEU A 102 5.21 -5.44 -20.40
N LEU A 103 4.69 -4.58 -19.53
CA LEU A 103 3.58 -3.65 -19.80
C LEU A 103 3.97 -2.21 -19.48
N GLY A 104 5.27 -1.91 -19.51
CA GLY A 104 5.80 -0.58 -19.29
C GLY A 104 5.41 0.41 -20.38
N HIS A 105 5.38 1.70 -20.03
CA HIS A 105 5.12 2.80 -20.98
C HIS A 105 3.78 2.67 -21.74
N ASN A 106 2.72 2.25 -21.06
CA ASN A 106 1.35 2.28 -21.60
C ASN A 106 0.54 3.40 -20.94
N ARG A 107 -0.80 3.33 -21.03
CA ARG A 107 -1.73 4.26 -20.38
C ARG A 107 -2.60 3.54 -19.35
N ILE A 108 -2.10 2.48 -18.74
CA ILE A 108 -2.87 1.59 -17.88
C ILE A 108 -3.29 2.36 -16.63
N GLN A 109 -4.60 2.55 -16.47
CA GLN A 109 -5.23 3.24 -15.33
C GLN A 109 -5.85 2.29 -14.32
N ARG A 110 -6.17 1.06 -14.75
CA ARG A 110 -6.86 0.06 -13.94
C ARG A 110 -6.36 -1.36 -14.23
N VAL A 111 -6.21 -2.16 -13.17
CA VAL A 111 -6.09 -3.62 -13.25
C VAL A 111 -7.35 -4.25 -12.66
N GLU A 112 -8.09 -4.97 -13.49
CA GLU A 112 -9.34 -5.63 -13.09
C GLU A 112 -9.12 -7.00 -12.44
N GLY A 113 -10.11 -7.44 -11.67
CA GLY A 113 -10.10 -8.75 -11.02
C GLY A 113 -9.87 -9.91 -12.00
N TYR A 114 -9.03 -10.87 -11.61
CA TYR A 114 -8.72 -12.08 -12.38
C TYR A 114 -8.06 -11.82 -13.75
N ALA A 115 -7.44 -10.66 -13.96
CA ALA A 115 -6.67 -10.34 -15.16
C ALA A 115 -5.62 -11.42 -15.53
N PHE A 116 -5.04 -12.05 -14.50
CA PHE A 116 -3.94 -13.02 -14.57
C PHE A 116 -4.35 -14.44 -14.16
N ALA A 117 -5.63 -14.81 -14.30
CA ALA A 117 -6.12 -16.10 -13.88
C ALA A 117 -5.34 -17.27 -14.54
N GLY A 118 -4.78 -18.17 -13.73
CA GLY A 118 -4.04 -19.34 -14.22
C GLY A 118 -2.66 -19.02 -14.81
N THR A 119 -2.05 -17.88 -14.50
CA THR A 119 -0.67 -17.52 -14.89
C THR A 119 0.31 -17.65 -13.72
N SER A 120 0.42 -18.86 -13.18
CA SER A 120 1.12 -19.13 -11.91
C SER A 120 2.64 -19.00 -11.95
N ASN A 121 3.26 -18.85 -13.11
CA ASN A 121 4.73 -18.90 -13.27
C ASN A 121 5.39 -17.54 -13.61
N VAL A 122 4.63 -16.44 -13.53
CA VAL A 122 5.16 -15.09 -13.79
C VAL A 122 6.21 -14.74 -12.75
N ARG A 123 7.48 -14.60 -13.12
CA ARG A 123 8.55 -14.12 -12.24
C ARG A 123 8.64 -12.60 -12.21
N LEU A 124 8.44 -11.95 -13.36
CA LEU A 124 8.49 -10.50 -13.52
C LEU A 124 7.21 -9.98 -14.17
N LEU A 125 6.48 -9.13 -13.44
CA LEU A 125 5.42 -8.28 -13.99
C LEU A 125 5.84 -6.82 -13.83
N LEU A 126 6.03 -6.15 -14.97
CA LEU A 126 6.56 -4.79 -15.04
C LEU A 126 5.47 -3.84 -15.55
N LEU A 127 5.02 -2.94 -14.68
CA LEU A 127 3.94 -1.96 -14.93
C LEU A 127 4.41 -0.51 -14.84
N ASN A 128 5.72 -0.25 -14.80
CA ASN A 128 6.29 1.09 -14.67
C ASN A 128 5.82 2.04 -15.80
N ASN A 129 5.87 3.34 -15.52
CA ASN A 129 5.49 4.38 -16.49
C ASN A 129 4.05 4.19 -17.02
N ASN A 130 3.11 3.89 -16.12
CA ASN A 130 1.68 3.87 -16.36
C ASN A 130 0.97 4.75 -15.33
N PRO A 131 -0.10 5.48 -15.69
CA PRO A 131 -0.91 6.25 -14.76
C PRO A 131 -1.90 5.35 -13.99
N LEU A 132 -1.41 4.31 -13.32
CA LEU A 132 -2.27 3.33 -12.64
C LEU A 132 -2.90 3.96 -11.40
N HIS A 133 -4.20 4.22 -11.44
CA HIS A 133 -4.93 4.85 -10.34
C HIS A 133 -5.68 3.84 -9.47
N ARG A 134 -6.11 2.70 -10.05
CA ARG A 134 -6.96 1.73 -9.37
C ARG A 134 -6.51 0.28 -9.56
N VAL A 135 -6.44 -0.47 -8.47
CA VAL A 135 -6.31 -1.93 -8.47
C VAL A 135 -7.58 -2.51 -7.87
N ASP A 136 -8.28 -3.35 -8.62
CA ASP A 136 -9.51 -3.98 -8.15
C ASP A 136 -9.24 -5.20 -7.25
N SER A 137 -10.28 -5.66 -6.56
CA SER A 137 -10.22 -6.91 -5.79
C SER A 137 -9.83 -8.10 -6.67
N SER A 138 -8.97 -8.97 -6.15
CA SER A 138 -8.46 -10.16 -6.86
C SER A 138 -7.76 -9.87 -8.20
N ALA A 139 -7.26 -8.64 -8.41
CA ALA A 139 -6.56 -8.24 -9.64
C ALA A 139 -5.38 -9.18 -9.98
N PHE A 140 -4.65 -9.63 -8.96
CA PHE A 140 -3.50 -10.51 -9.09
C PHE A 140 -3.80 -11.99 -8.81
N SER A 141 -5.07 -12.36 -8.72
CA SER A 141 -5.46 -13.75 -8.48
C SER A 141 -4.93 -14.66 -9.58
N GLY A 142 -4.16 -15.67 -9.19
CA GLY A 142 -3.51 -16.63 -10.10
C GLY A 142 -2.00 -16.41 -10.24
N LEU A 143 -1.45 -15.32 -9.72
CA LEU A 143 0.00 -15.04 -9.69
C LEU A 143 0.67 -15.67 -8.45
N SER A 144 0.77 -16.99 -8.42
CA SER A 144 1.27 -17.71 -7.23
C SER A 144 2.80 -17.71 -7.07
N ASN A 145 3.59 -17.46 -8.13
CA ASN A 145 5.06 -17.52 -8.09
C ASN A 145 5.77 -16.28 -8.65
N VAL A 146 5.51 -15.12 -8.05
CA VAL A 146 6.13 -13.86 -8.49
C VAL A 146 7.45 -13.62 -7.78
N GLU A 147 8.52 -13.35 -8.53
CA GLU A 147 9.78 -12.94 -7.92
C GLU A 147 9.72 -11.43 -7.62
N ARG A 148 9.35 -10.64 -8.63
CA ARG A 148 9.32 -9.17 -8.54
C ARG A 148 8.06 -8.62 -9.19
N LEU A 149 7.26 -7.93 -8.39
CA LEU A 149 6.11 -7.16 -8.84
C LEU A 149 6.43 -5.67 -8.68
N ILE A 150 6.59 -4.97 -9.82
CA ILE A 150 6.96 -3.55 -9.83
C ILE A 150 5.77 -2.73 -10.30
N PHE A 151 5.15 -2.01 -9.37
CA PHE A 151 4.08 -1.06 -9.63
C PHE A 151 4.63 0.29 -10.14
N PRO A 152 3.83 1.05 -10.94
CA PRO A 152 4.12 2.44 -11.20
C PRO A 152 3.81 3.31 -9.96
N SER A 153 4.24 4.56 -10.01
CA SER A 153 3.86 5.60 -9.04
C SER A 153 2.41 6.07 -9.26
N GLY A 154 1.81 6.67 -8.23
CA GLY A 154 0.55 7.38 -8.32
C GLY A 154 -0.72 6.52 -8.17
N ILE A 155 -0.61 5.34 -7.54
CA ILE A 155 -1.78 4.54 -7.18
C ILE A 155 -2.60 5.29 -6.14
N ARG A 156 -3.88 5.52 -6.44
CA ARG A 156 -4.83 6.26 -5.58
C ARG A 156 -5.84 5.37 -4.87
N ALA A 157 -6.10 4.19 -5.43
CA ALA A 157 -7.06 3.23 -4.88
C ALA A 157 -6.54 1.80 -5.01
N VAL A 158 -6.37 1.15 -3.87
CA VAL A 158 -6.23 -0.31 -3.76
C VAL A 158 -7.49 -0.81 -3.08
N GLU A 159 -8.27 -1.65 -3.76
CA GLU A 159 -9.48 -2.23 -3.17
C GLU A 159 -9.12 -3.34 -2.15
N PRO A 160 -10.04 -3.67 -1.23
CA PRO A 160 -9.88 -4.85 -0.38
C PRO A 160 -9.62 -6.11 -1.22
N ASP A 161 -8.77 -7.01 -0.71
CA ASP A 161 -8.41 -8.27 -1.36
C ASP A 161 -7.75 -8.12 -2.75
N SER A 162 -7.24 -6.93 -3.11
CA SER A 162 -6.54 -6.70 -4.40
C SER A 162 -5.34 -7.62 -4.61
N PHE A 163 -4.63 -7.95 -3.55
CA PHE A 163 -3.46 -8.84 -3.56
C PHE A 163 -3.82 -10.32 -3.30
N SER A 164 -5.10 -10.67 -3.29
CA SER A 164 -5.53 -12.05 -3.08
C SER A 164 -5.00 -12.99 -4.17
N GLY A 165 -4.41 -14.11 -3.74
CA GLY A 165 -3.77 -15.10 -4.61
C GLY A 165 -2.30 -14.82 -4.97
N LEU A 166 -1.70 -13.78 -4.40
CA LEU A 166 -0.24 -13.58 -4.42
C LEU A 166 0.43 -14.46 -3.36
N ASP A 167 0.56 -15.73 -3.68
CA ASP A 167 1.04 -16.72 -2.72
C ASP A 167 2.52 -16.55 -2.39
N THR A 168 3.36 -16.33 -3.41
CA THR A 168 4.78 -16.08 -3.20
C THR A 168 5.20 -14.83 -3.97
N VAL A 169 5.75 -13.87 -3.23
CA VAL A 169 6.36 -12.66 -3.77
C VAL A 169 7.70 -12.43 -3.09
N SER A 170 8.82 -12.49 -3.81
CA SER A 170 10.10 -12.17 -3.16
C SER A 170 10.16 -10.70 -2.78
N PHE A 171 9.83 -9.81 -3.72
CA PHE A 171 9.87 -8.37 -3.48
C PHE A 171 8.61 -7.68 -3.99
N LEU A 172 7.81 -7.15 -3.06
CA LEU A 172 6.65 -6.30 -3.34
C LEU A 172 6.97 -4.87 -2.90
N LYS A 173 7.13 -3.97 -3.88
CA LYS A 173 7.35 -2.55 -3.64
C LYS A 173 6.14 -1.74 -4.08
N LEU A 174 5.62 -0.96 -3.14
CA LEU A 174 4.59 0.05 -3.32
C LEU A 174 5.22 1.39 -3.00
N ALA A 175 5.33 2.28 -3.99
CA ALA A 175 5.99 3.56 -3.80
C ALA A 175 5.23 4.70 -4.46
N PHE A 176 5.33 5.89 -3.88
CA PHE A 176 4.64 7.08 -4.38
C PHE A 176 3.14 6.84 -4.57
N MET A 177 2.52 6.11 -3.64
CA MET A 177 1.07 5.99 -3.60
C MET A 177 0.48 7.24 -2.98
N ASP A 178 -0.71 7.59 -3.45
CA ASP A 178 -1.50 8.75 -3.06
C ASP A 178 -2.79 8.22 -2.40
N LEU A 179 -2.62 7.47 -1.29
CA LEU A 179 -3.71 6.79 -0.61
C LEU A 179 -4.20 7.65 0.55
N SER A 180 -5.48 8.04 0.52
CA SER A 180 -6.10 8.70 1.69
C SER A 180 -6.09 7.86 2.97
N SER A 181 -6.04 6.54 2.84
CA SER A 181 -5.95 5.59 3.96
C SER A 181 -5.58 4.19 3.46
N LEU A 182 -4.94 3.40 4.32
CA LEU A 182 -4.88 1.95 4.17
C LEU A 182 -6.20 1.34 4.66
N LYS A 183 -7.01 0.85 3.72
CA LYS A 183 -8.34 0.28 4.00
C LYS A 183 -8.25 -1.13 4.62
N PRO A 184 -9.31 -1.60 5.31
CA PRO A 184 -9.39 -2.97 5.80
C PRO A 184 -9.09 -4.00 4.71
N HIS A 185 -8.33 -5.05 5.04
CA HIS A 185 -8.00 -6.16 4.15
C HIS A 185 -7.23 -5.78 2.87
N THR A 186 -6.55 -4.63 2.86
CA THR A 186 -5.73 -4.20 1.71
C THR A 186 -4.70 -5.26 1.34
N PHE A 187 -4.00 -5.84 2.33
CA PHE A 187 -2.91 -6.80 2.13
C PHE A 187 -3.34 -8.28 2.26
N ARG A 188 -4.64 -8.54 2.30
CA ARG A 188 -5.16 -9.90 2.47
C ARG A 188 -4.76 -10.80 1.31
N GLY A 189 -4.30 -12.00 1.65
CA GLY A 189 -3.89 -13.03 0.68
C GLY A 189 -2.41 -12.97 0.29
N LEU A 190 -1.64 -11.98 0.76
CA LEU A 190 -0.17 -12.04 0.73
C LEU A 190 0.30 -13.15 1.67
N SER A 191 0.65 -14.33 1.16
CA SER A 191 0.90 -15.49 2.02
C SER A 191 2.36 -15.82 2.27
N HIS A 192 3.27 -15.46 1.35
CA HIS A 192 4.72 -15.48 1.53
C HIS A 192 5.34 -14.29 0.80
N VAL A 193 5.66 -13.23 1.55
CA VAL A 193 6.35 -12.08 0.98
C VAL A 193 7.70 -11.92 1.66
N HIS A 194 8.81 -12.02 0.92
CA HIS A 194 10.12 -11.86 1.58
C HIS A 194 10.31 -10.40 2.02
N ILE A 195 10.01 -9.43 1.17
CA ILE A 195 10.02 -8.00 1.52
C ILE A 195 8.74 -7.32 1.00
N LEU A 196 7.93 -6.79 1.92
CA LEU A 196 6.86 -5.84 1.64
C LEU A 196 7.36 -4.45 2.02
N SER A 197 7.63 -3.63 1.01
CA SER A 197 8.09 -2.26 1.19
C SER A 197 7.04 -1.28 0.68
N ILE A 198 6.54 -0.45 1.59
CA ILE A 198 5.72 0.71 1.28
C ILE A 198 6.58 1.92 1.56
N GLN A 199 6.83 2.75 0.55
CA GLN A 199 7.72 3.91 0.73
C GLN A 199 7.31 5.17 -0.01
N ASP A 200 7.78 6.31 0.50
CA ASP A 200 7.67 7.62 -0.15
C ASP A 200 6.23 7.92 -0.62
N SER A 201 5.25 7.54 0.21
CA SER A 201 3.82 7.64 -0.08
C SER A 201 3.14 8.58 0.92
N ASP A 202 1.94 9.02 0.61
CA ASP A 202 1.05 9.60 1.60
C ASP A 202 0.02 8.51 1.94
N LEU A 203 0.14 7.89 3.13
CA LEU A 203 -0.76 6.82 3.54
C LEU A 203 -1.94 7.33 4.38
N GLY A 204 -1.87 8.57 4.89
CA GLY A 204 -2.84 9.11 5.82
C GLY A 204 -3.07 8.19 7.01
N ILE A 205 -4.24 7.54 7.06
CA ILE A 205 -4.68 6.75 8.21
C ILE A 205 -4.49 5.25 7.97
N ILE A 206 -3.84 4.55 8.90
CA ILE A 206 -3.90 3.08 8.99
C ILE A 206 -5.21 2.68 9.67
N ARG A 207 -6.17 2.14 8.89
CA ARG A 207 -7.48 1.71 9.40
C ARG A 207 -7.40 0.33 10.05
N ALA A 208 -8.44 0.00 10.82
CA ALA A 208 -8.65 -1.35 11.36
C ALA A 208 -8.57 -2.43 10.28
N ASP A 209 -7.98 -3.57 10.64
CA ASP A 209 -7.81 -4.74 9.77
C ASP A 209 -7.03 -4.50 8.46
N ALA A 210 -6.32 -3.36 8.30
CA ALA A 210 -5.60 -3.07 7.06
C ALA A 210 -4.56 -4.14 6.68
N PHE A 211 -3.95 -4.75 7.70
CA PHE A 211 -2.96 -5.82 7.60
C PHE A 211 -3.53 -7.22 7.89
N GLU A 212 -4.85 -7.35 8.05
CA GLU A 212 -5.48 -8.65 8.33
C GLU A 212 -5.37 -9.59 7.12
N GLY A 213 -5.02 -10.85 7.38
CA GLY A 213 -4.96 -11.89 6.36
C GLY A 213 -3.68 -11.93 5.52
N MET A 214 -2.63 -11.17 5.88
CA MET A 214 -1.28 -11.38 5.37
C MET A 214 -0.54 -12.42 6.23
N THR A 215 0.23 -13.32 5.65
CA THR A 215 1.02 -14.33 6.37
C THR A 215 2.45 -14.39 5.84
N GLN A 216 3.39 -14.87 6.67
CA GLN A 216 4.78 -15.14 6.31
C GLN A 216 5.48 -13.98 5.57
N ILE A 217 5.41 -12.80 6.18
CA ILE A 217 6.10 -11.61 5.70
C ILE A 217 7.51 -11.61 6.30
N GLY A 218 8.58 -11.56 5.50
CA GLY A 218 9.95 -11.51 6.02
C GLY A 218 10.23 -10.15 6.65
N ILE A 219 10.23 -9.11 5.82
CA ILE A 219 10.44 -7.72 6.21
C ILE A 219 9.21 -6.91 5.82
N LEU A 220 8.60 -6.22 6.80
CA LEU A 220 7.61 -5.19 6.59
C LEU A 220 8.29 -3.83 6.79
N SER A 221 8.39 -3.04 5.72
CA SER A 221 9.04 -1.73 5.73
C SER A 221 8.04 -0.64 5.36
N LEU A 222 7.83 0.28 6.28
CA LEU A 222 6.97 1.46 6.15
C LEU A 222 7.86 2.70 6.29
N LYS A 223 8.39 3.16 5.15
CA LYS A 223 9.40 4.24 5.12
C LYS A 223 8.85 5.51 4.46
N ASN A 224 8.96 6.66 5.12
CA ASN A 224 8.59 7.96 4.54
C ASN A 224 7.14 7.98 4.02
N ASN A 225 6.20 7.42 4.79
CA ASN A 225 4.82 7.23 4.36
C ASN A 225 3.82 8.23 4.94
N LYS A 226 4.29 9.26 5.67
CA LYS A 226 3.45 10.35 6.21
C LYS A 226 2.17 9.83 6.92
N ILE A 227 2.33 8.95 7.91
CA ILE A 227 1.19 8.25 8.53
C ILE A 227 0.45 9.18 9.52
N ASP A 228 -0.45 10.03 9.06
CA ASP A 228 -1.16 10.98 9.94
C ASP A 228 -1.75 10.36 11.22
N ALA A 229 -2.34 9.17 11.15
CA ALA A 229 -2.91 8.49 12.31
C ALA A 229 -2.91 6.96 12.18
N ILE A 230 -2.89 6.28 13.33
CA ILE A 230 -3.08 4.83 13.45
C ILE A 230 -4.37 4.60 14.20
N GLN A 231 -5.44 4.21 13.48
CA GLN A 231 -6.65 3.70 14.11
C GLN A 231 -6.36 2.35 14.76
N GLU A 232 -5.65 1.48 14.04
CA GLU A 232 -5.23 0.18 14.55
C GLU A 232 -4.08 -0.39 13.71
N LEU A 233 -3.07 -0.94 14.40
CA LEU A 233 -1.96 -1.68 13.82
C LEU A 233 -1.81 -3.00 14.57
N LYS A 234 -2.46 -4.06 14.08
CA LYS A 234 -2.36 -5.40 14.64
C LYS A 234 -1.48 -6.30 13.79
N LEU A 235 -0.33 -6.66 14.35
CA LEU A 235 0.58 -7.67 13.85
C LEU A 235 0.54 -8.87 14.82
N LYS A 236 0.11 -10.01 14.32
CA LYS A 236 -0.11 -11.28 15.04
C LYS A 236 1.02 -12.27 14.70
N PRO A 237 1.27 -13.30 15.54
CA PRO A 237 2.31 -14.30 15.28
C PRO A 237 2.20 -15.02 13.93
N ILE A 238 0.99 -15.15 13.38
CA ILE A 238 0.75 -15.74 12.07
C ILE A 238 1.35 -14.94 10.91
N ASN A 239 1.58 -13.63 11.10
CA ASN A 239 2.26 -12.81 10.09
C ASN A 239 3.74 -13.20 9.93
N ARG A 240 4.37 -13.83 10.95
CA ARG A 240 5.79 -14.25 10.99
C ARG A 240 6.79 -13.18 10.51
N ILE A 241 6.57 -11.93 10.94
CA ILE A 241 7.42 -10.80 10.56
C ILE A 241 8.78 -10.92 11.24
N LYS A 242 9.86 -11.10 10.48
CA LYS A 242 11.21 -11.08 11.04
C LYS A 242 11.64 -9.67 11.40
N MET A 243 11.28 -8.69 10.57
CA MET A 243 11.65 -7.31 10.79
C MET A 243 10.52 -6.35 10.43
N LEU A 244 10.14 -5.50 11.38
CA LEU A 244 9.30 -4.33 11.15
C LEU A 244 10.17 -3.08 11.17
N GLN A 245 10.12 -2.31 10.09
CA GLN A 245 10.78 -1.02 9.96
C GLN A 245 9.71 0.07 9.83
N LEU A 246 9.63 0.95 10.83
CA LEU A 246 8.84 2.18 10.79
C LEU A 246 9.80 3.37 10.77
N HIS A 247 10.03 3.93 9.58
CA HIS A 247 11.09 4.92 9.38
C HIS A 247 10.55 6.20 8.76
N GLY A 248 10.93 7.36 9.27
CA GLY A 248 10.64 8.63 8.59
C GLY A 248 9.15 8.94 8.44
N ASN A 249 8.29 8.42 9.32
CA ASN A 249 6.87 8.75 9.34
C ASN A 249 6.62 9.86 10.36
N HIS A 250 5.45 10.49 10.28
CA HIS A 250 4.92 11.32 11.36
C HIS A 250 3.64 10.69 11.86
N LEU A 251 3.26 10.91 13.12
CA LEU A 251 1.90 10.72 13.64
C LEU A 251 1.42 12.07 14.17
N LEU A 252 0.22 12.52 13.81
CA LEU A 252 -0.33 13.79 14.29
C LEU A 252 -0.97 13.66 15.68
N GLU A 253 -1.40 12.44 16.03
CA GLU A 253 -2.08 12.14 17.30
C GLU A 253 -1.52 10.84 17.92
N THR A 254 -1.49 10.80 19.26
CA THR A 254 -1.06 9.60 19.99
C THR A 254 -2.10 8.50 19.80
N PRO A 255 -1.72 7.30 19.32
CA PRO A 255 -2.65 6.20 19.13
C PRO A 255 -3.33 5.81 20.45
N LEU A 256 -4.61 5.42 20.37
CA LEU A 256 -5.36 4.97 21.54
C LEU A 256 -4.71 3.74 22.19
N PRO A 257 -4.82 3.57 23.52
CA PRO A 257 -4.36 2.35 24.20
C PRO A 257 -4.94 1.09 23.53
N GLY A 258 -4.06 0.14 23.19
CA GLY A 258 -4.45 -1.11 22.52
C GLY A 258 -4.65 -1.01 21.00
N ALA A 259 -4.55 0.18 20.40
CA ALA A 259 -4.59 0.34 18.93
C ALA A 259 -3.39 -0.35 18.26
N ILE A 260 -2.23 -0.37 18.93
CA ILE A 260 -1.02 -1.00 18.42
C ILE A 260 -0.79 -2.32 19.16
N ILE A 261 -0.80 -3.41 18.41
CA ILE A 261 -0.49 -4.75 18.90
C ILE A 261 0.60 -5.32 17.99
N ILE A 262 1.79 -5.55 18.54
CA ILE A 262 2.92 -6.11 17.81
C ILE A 262 3.32 -7.43 18.50
N GLN A 263 2.94 -8.55 17.89
CA GLN A 263 3.20 -9.89 18.39
C GLN A 263 3.87 -10.76 17.33
N GLY A 264 4.94 -11.46 17.70
CA GLY A 264 5.68 -12.32 16.78
C GLY A 264 6.55 -11.57 15.77
N VAL A 265 6.92 -10.31 16.07
CA VAL A 265 7.95 -9.57 15.35
C VAL A 265 9.30 -9.80 16.03
N GLU A 266 10.30 -10.33 15.31
CA GLU A 266 11.62 -10.60 15.90
C GLU A 266 12.44 -9.32 16.11
N LYS A 267 12.43 -8.42 15.12
CA LYS A 267 13.15 -7.15 15.13
C LYS A 267 12.22 -5.99 14.81
N LEU A 268 12.02 -5.12 15.78
CA LEU A 268 11.36 -3.82 15.60
C LEU A 268 12.43 -2.72 15.53
N ASN A 269 12.36 -1.89 14.49
CA ASN A 269 13.20 -0.70 14.32
C ASN A 269 12.31 0.51 14.02
N VAL A 270 12.31 1.50 14.92
CA VAL A 270 11.47 2.69 14.84
C VAL A 270 12.34 3.93 14.92
N ILE A 271 12.64 4.53 13.78
CA ILE A 271 13.66 5.59 13.68
C ILE A 271 13.20 6.73 12.78
N ASP A 272 13.73 7.92 13.00
CA ASP A 272 13.45 9.13 12.23
C ASP A 272 11.95 9.48 12.17
N ASN A 273 11.13 8.95 13.10
CA ASN A 273 9.73 9.29 13.13
C ASN A 273 9.48 10.53 13.98
N HIS A 274 8.41 11.22 13.67
CA HIS A 274 7.94 12.40 14.39
C HIS A 274 6.62 12.06 15.10
N PHE A 275 6.60 12.14 16.43
CA PHE A 275 5.42 11.78 17.23
C PHE A 275 4.94 12.94 18.10
N PRO A 276 3.69 12.92 18.58
CA PRO A 276 3.21 13.89 19.54
C PRO A 276 3.94 13.75 20.88
N CYS A 277 4.53 14.83 21.35
CA CYS A 277 5.15 14.96 22.67
C CYS A 277 4.28 15.86 23.54
N ASP A 278 3.02 15.47 23.68
CA ASP A 278 2.00 16.15 24.47
C ASP A 278 1.67 15.39 25.76
N CYS A 279 0.51 15.67 26.35
CA CYS A 279 0.05 15.04 27.58
C CYS A 279 -0.09 13.51 27.51
N HIS A 280 -0.16 12.93 26.32
CA HIS A 280 -0.32 11.49 26.10
C HIS A 280 0.99 10.78 25.79
N ILE A 281 2.14 11.46 25.88
CA ILE A 281 3.45 10.86 25.53
C ILE A 281 3.74 9.56 26.28
N HIS A 282 3.29 9.42 27.53
CA HIS A 282 3.46 8.18 28.29
C HIS A 282 2.74 6.99 27.63
N THR A 283 1.54 7.20 27.06
CA THR A 283 0.83 6.17 26.31
C THR A 283 1.62 5.70 25.10
N LEU A 284 2.31 6.60 24.40
CA LEU A 284 3.19 6.25 23.29
C LEU A 284 4.42 5.47 23.77
N LEU A 285 5.07 5.94 24.84
CA LEU A 285 6.29 5.34 25.39
C LEU A 285 6.05 3.96 26.03
N GLU A 286 4.83 3.69 26.49
CA GLU A 286 4.40 2.38 26.98
C GLU A 286 3.89 1.47 25.84
N SER A 287 3.68 2.03 24.65
CA SER A 287 3.20 1.26 23.50
C SER A 287 4.27 0.32 22.94
N PRO A 288 3.88 -0.73 22.21
CA PRO A 288 4.84 -1.61 21.55
C PRO A 288 5.78 -0.90 20.56
N LEU A 289 5.48 0.31 20.08
CA LEU A 289 6.37 1.06 19.19
C LEU A 289 7.66 1.50 19.88
N ALA A 290 7.62 1.75 21.19
CA ALA A 290 8.77 2.19 21.97
C ALA A 290 9.72 1.03 22.34
N ASN A 291 9.27 -0.22 22.17
CA ASN A 291 10.06 -1.43 22.43
C ASN A 291 11.01 -1.75 21.26
N ASP A 292 11.81 -0.77 20.84
CA ASP A 292 12.81 -0.96 19.78
C ASP A 292 13.84 -2.03 20.20
N THR A 293 14.00 -3.03 19.36
CA THR A 293 14.86 -4.20 19.64
C THR A 293 16.30 -4.03 19.15
N THR A 294 16.63 -2.90 18.51
CA THR A 294 17.94 -2.65 17.89
C THR A 294 19.02 -2.22 18.88
N GLY A 295 18.71 -2.17 20.18
CA GLY A 295 19.69 -1.93 21.26
C GLY A 295 19.99 -0.46 21.54
N THR A 296 19.25 0.45 20.92
CA THR A 296 19.36 1.91 21.11
C THR A 296 18.04 2.44 21.63
N ASP A 297 18.09 3.45 22.50
CA ASP A 297 16.91 4.05 23.10
C ASP A 297 15.98 4.69 22.04
N PHE A 298 14.68 4.38 22.11
CA PHE A 298 13.65 4.91 21.20
C PHE A 298 13.66 6.44 21.14
N ARG A 299 13.88 7.10 22.29
CA ARG A 299 13.87 8.58 22.39
C ARG A 299 15.06 9.21 21.67
N SER A 300 16.18 8.50 21.56
CA SER A 300 17.39 8.99 20.86
C SER A 300 17.30 8.94 19.34
N LYS A 301 16.26 8.31 18.78
CA LYS A 301 16.09 8.10 17.34
C LYS A 301 14.82 8.70 16.76
N ASN A 302 14.00 9.33 17.59
CA ASN A 302 12.72 9.88 17.17
C ASN A 302 12.54 11.30 17.69
N TYR A 303 11.67 12.04 17.01
CA TYR A 303 11.50 13.47 17.15
C TYR A 303 10.07 13.79 17.60
N CYS A 304 9.89 14.98 18.15
CA CYS A 304 8.58 15.51 18.48
C CYS A 304 7.98 16.28 17.30
N ILE A 305 6.67 16.16 17.06
CA ILE A 305 5.93 16.96 16.06
C ILE A 305 5.02 18.02 16.68
N SER A 306 4.56 17.74 17.90
CA SER A 306 3.65 18.60 18.66
C SER A 306 4.00 18.54 20.15
N PRO A 307 3.70 19.59 20.92
CA PRO A 307 3.21 20.90 20.45
C PRO A 307 4.29 21.68 19.67
N LEU A 308 3.92 22.82 19.08
CA LEU A 308 4.77 23.54 18.11
C LEU A 308 6.14 23.95 18.69
N GLU A 309 6.21 24.18 20.00
CA GLU A 309 7.41 24.64 20.72
C GLU A 309 8.54 23.60 20.77
N VAL A 310 8.19 22.32 20.58
CA VAL A 310 9.13 21.19 20.57
C VAL A 310 9.18 20.48 19.23
N ASN A 311 8.47 20.99 18.22
CA ASN A 311 8.46 20.40 16.88
C ASN A 311 9.89 20.31 16.29
N GLY A 312 10.24 19.13 15.80
CA GLY A 312 11.55 18.79 15.23
C GLY A 312 12.66 18.55 16.26
N LYS A 313 12.40 18.71 17.56
CA LYS A 313 13.39 18.38 18.61
C LYS A 313 13.47 16.87 18.80
N LEU A 314 14.67 16.40 19.11
CA LEU A 314 14.89 15.00 19.46
C LEU A 314 14.23 14.69 20.81
N MET A 315 13.55 13.55 20.93
CA MET A 315 12.84 13.18 22.14
C MET A 315 13.77 13.05 23.36
N SER A 316 15.02 12.62 23.17
CA SER A 316 16.01 12.51 24.25
C SER A 316 16.47 13.85 24.82
N ASP A 317 16.26 14.94 24.09
CA ASP A 317 16.68 16.29 24.51
C ASP A 317 15.63 16.96 25.41
N LEU A 318 14.49 16.30 25.63
CA LEU A 318 13.33 16.83 26.35
C LEU A 318 13.07 16.07 27.63
N ASP A 319 12.54 16.78 28.63
CA ASP A 319 11.96 16.17 29.83
C ASP A 319 10.52 15.69 29.54
N LEU A 320 10.42 14.56 28.83
CA LEU A 320 9.13 13.96 28.46
C LEU A 320 8.30 13.54 29.69
N ASP A 321 8.96 13.25 30.82
CA ASP A 321 8.28 12.83 32.04
C ASP A 321 7.54 14.01 32.69
N SER A 322 8.09 15.22 32.63
CA SER A 322 7.36 16.43 33.03
C SER A 322 6.23 16.77 32.08
N ILE A 323 6.46 16.64 30.76
CA ILE A 323 5.45 16.92 29.73
C ILE A 323 4.22 16.01 29.88
N GLY A 324 4.44 14.71 30.11
CA GLY A 324 3.36 13.73 30.24
C GLY A 324 2.52 13.85 31.52
N ARG A 325 2.98 14.56 32.56
CA ARG A 325 2.26 14.75 33.84
C ARG A 325 1.22 15.86 33.85
N CYS A 326 0.98 16.55 32.73
CA CYS A 326 0.07 17.69 32.74
C CYS A 326 -1.39 17.35 33.09
N HIS A 327 -1.85 16.10 32.94
CA HIS A 327 -3.17 15.69 33.48
C HIS A 327 -3.23 15.72 35.02
N GLU A 328 -2.14 15.37 35.70
CA GLU A 328 -2.03 15.47 37.17
C GLU A 328 -2.00 16.94 37.63
N GLN A 329 -1.39 17.82 36.83
CA GLN A 329 -1.35 19.25 37.10
C GLN A 329 -2.72 19.92 36.87
N VAL A 330 -3.46 19.53 35.84
CA VAL A 330 -4.81 20.05 35.58
C VAL A 330 -5.81 19.58 36.64
N THR A 331 -5.75 18.31 37.06
CA THR A 331 -6.62 17.80 38.14
C THR A 331 -6.27 18.40 39.50
N ARG A 332 -4.98 18.57 39.83
CA ARG A 332 -4.56 19.33 41.04
C ARG A 332 -4.97 20.79 40.98
N GLY A 333 -4.76 21.47 39.86
CA GLY A 333 -5.16 22.87 39.69
C GLY A 333 -6.67 23.07 39.83
N ASN A 334 -7.49 22.14 39.33
CA ASN A 334 -8.94 22.17 39.51
C ASN A 334 -9.37 21.86 40.96
N LEU A 335 -8.66 20.95 41.66
CA LEU A 335 -8.88 20.65 43.08
C LEU A 335 -8.43 21.79 44.01
N GLU A 336 -7.36 22.49 43.66
CA GLU A 336 -6.82 23.64 44.40
C GLU A 336 -7.64 24.91 44.13
N ALA A 337 -8.13 25.13 42.91
CA ALA A 337 -9.10 26.18 42.60
C ALA A 337 -10.45 25.96 43.29
N SER A 338 -10.83 24.71 43.56
CA SER A 338 -11.97 24.36 44.42
C SER A 338 -11.73 24.64 45.90
N LYS A 339 -10.48 24.86 46.33
CA LYS A 339 -10.09 25.28 47.69
C LYS A 339 -9.72 26.76 47.69
N GLY A 340 -10.69 27.61 47.33
CA GLY A 340 -10.61 29.06 47.55
C GLY A 340 -10.58 29.42 49.06
N PRO A 341 -10.11 30.63 49.41
CA PRO A 341 -9.60 30.96 50.74
C PRO A 341 -10.67 30.94 51.83
N THR A 342 -10.23 30.57 53.03
CA THR A 342 -10.98 30.62 54.28
C THR A 342 -11.74 31.94 54.45
N ASP A 343 -13.05 31.78 54.61
CA ASP A 343 -14.05 32.78 54.96
C ASP A 343 -13.54 33.74 56.05
N SER A 344 -13.33 35.00 55.67
CA SER A 344 -13.40 36.13 56.59
C SER A 344 -14.69 36.90 56.27
N GLY A 345 -15.70 36.68 57.11
CA GLY A 345 -16.76 37.64 57.39
C GLY A 345 -17.76 37.92 56.26
N CYS A 346 -18.63 36.96 55.96
CA CYS A 346 -19.85 37.24 55.21
C CYS A 346 -20.89 38.01 56.07
N LYS A 347 -21.03 39.32 55.84
CA LYS A 347 -22.22 40.08 56.28
C LYS A 347 -23.40 39.73 55.38
N LYS A 348 -24.46 39.21 56.01
CA LYS A 348 -25.76 38.95 55.41
C LYS A 348 -26.37 40.24 54.83
N THR A 349 -26.73 40.22 53.55
CA THR A 349 -27.97 40.83 53.08
C THR A 349 -28.61 39.97 51.98
N SER A 350 -29.89 39.75 52.17
CA SER A 350 -30.87 38.91 51.47
C SER A 350 -31.04 39.20 49.97
N PHE A 351 -31.32 38.16 49.16
CA PHE A 351 -32.60 37.96 48.47
C PHE A 351 -32.61 36.59 47.74
N SER A 352 -33.73 35.88 47.82
CA SER A 352 -34.08 34.66 47.08
C SER A 352 -35.49 34.85 46.47
N PRO A 353 -36.05 33.94 45.67
CA PRO A 353 -35.47 33.06 44.65
C PRO A 353 -36.24 33.16 43.30
N SER A 354 -35.64 32.73 42.19
CA SER A 354 -36.41 32.02 41.16
C SER A 354 -35.48 31.16 40.31
N ALA A 355 -35.70 29.86 40.41
CA ALA A 355 -35.03 28.83 39.62
C ALA A 355 -36.08 28.18 38.73
N THR A 356 -35.74 27.95 37.46
CA THR A 356 -36.15 26.69 36.82
C THR A 356 -35.08 26.28 35.80
N PHE A 357 -34.47 25.13 36.09
CA PHE A 357 -33.66 24.30 35.21
C PHE A 357 -34.45 23.88 33.97
N LEU A 358 -33.79 23.74 32.82
CA LEU A 358 -33.71 22.50 32.01
C LEU A 358 -32.89 22.79 30.73
N ILE A 359 -31.69 22.20 30.60
CA ILE A 359 -31.38 21.04 29.73
C ILE A 359 -31.08 21.40 28.26
N VAL A 360 -29.77 21.36 27.96
CA VAL A 360 -29.09 20.62 26.87
C VAL A 360 -29.29 21.05 25.39
N SER A 361 -28.12 21.11 24.71
CA SER A 361 -27.86 21.03 23.26
C SER A 361 -27.82 22.31 22.45
N LEU A 362 -26.63 22.60 21.88
CA LEU A 362 -26.34 23.25 20.58
C LEU A 362 -24.80 23.33 20.50
N LEU A 363 -24.05 22.40 19.90
CA LEU A 363 -23.95 22.07 18.47
C LEU A 363 -24.31 23.22 17.51
N SER A 364 -23.23 23.74 16.92
CA SER A 364 -23.11 24.18 15.53
C SER A 364 -23.30 25.67 15.22
N ILE A 365 -22.38 26.13 14.35
CA ILE A 365 -22.44 27.29 13.45
C ILE A 365 -21.83 28.58 14.03
N LEU A 366 -20.60 28.89 13.58
CA LEU A 366 -20.27 30.14 12.89
C LEU A 366 -18.76 30.21 12.59
N CYS A 367 -18.40 30.02 11.32
CA CYS A 367 -17.22 30.65 10.76
C CYS A 367 -17.61 31.21 9.39
N GLN A 368 -17.85 32.52 9.33
CA GLN A 368 -17.63 33.36 8.16
C GLN A 368 -17.86 34.83 8.55
N ARG A 369 -16.80 35.63 8.40
CA ARG A 369 -16.88 37.03 8.00
C ARG A 369 -16.02 37.19 6.77
#